data_AF-A0A531LM35-F1
#
_entry.id   AF-A0A531LM35-F1
#
_cell.length_a   1.000
_cell.length_b   1.000
_cell.length_c   1.000
_cell.angle_alpha   90.00
_cell.angle_beta   90.00
_cell.angle_gamma   90.00
#
_symmetry.space_group_name_H-M   'P 1'
#
loop_
_entity.id
_entity.type
_entity.pdbx_description
1 polymer ?
#
loop_
_entity_poly.entity_id
_entity_poly.type
_entity_poly.pdbx_seq_one_letter_code
_entity_poly.pdbx_strand_id
1 'polypeptide(L)'
;MADIRKAPKLDSGVNTQALFGDDVLVFEDREGWAWIQAERDGYVGYVAASMLGGRDHASTHIVSVPRTFLYPGPDLRFPIAGQLS
;
A
#
# COMPACT_ATOMS: atom_id res chain seq x y z
N MET A 1 4.45 -1.02 -2.22
CA MET A 1 3.32 -1.25 -3.14
C MET A 1 2.51 -2.45 -2.69
N ALA A 2 1.19 -2.40 -2.87
CA ALA A 2 0.26 -3.50 -2.63
C ALA A 2 -0.46 -3.87 -3.93
N ASP A 3 -0.48 -5.15 -4.29
CA ASP A 3 -1.19 -5.64 -5.48
C ASP A 3 -2.69 -5.65 -5.24
N ILE A 4 -3.44 -4.99 -6.12
CA ILE A 4 -4.91 -5.09 -6.16
C ILE A 4 -5.28 -6.17 -7.17
N ARG A 5 -5.84 -7.26 -6.67
CA ARG A 5 -6.10 -8.49 -7.42
C ARG A 5 -7.58 -8.68 -7.73
N LYS A 6 -7.87 -9.45 -8.78
CA LYS A 6 -9.24 -9.76 -9.19
C LYS A 6 -9.99 -10.66 -8.19
N ALA A 7 -9.26 -11.46 -7.40
CA ALA A 7 -9.81 -12.45 -6.48
C ALA A 7 -8.87 -12.61 -5.27
N PRO A 8 -9.38 -13.03 -4.08
CA PRO A 8 -8.61 -13.15 -2.84
C PRO A 8 -7.72 -14.41 -2.84
N LYS A 9 -6.77 -14.48 -3.78
CA LYS A 9 -5.82 -15.58 -3.92
C LYS A 9 -4.56 -15.12 -4.64
N LEU A 10 -3.41 -15.70 -4.26
CA LEU A 10 -2.08 -15.28 -4.74
C LEU A 10 -1.85 -15.52 -6.23
N ASP A 11 -2.52 -16.51 -6.82
CA ASP A 11 -2.46 -16.85 -8.24
C ASP A 11 -3.46 -16.04 -9.10
N SER A 12 -4.27 -15.17 -8.50
CA SER A 12 -5.16 -14.28 -9.24
C SER A 12 -4.39 -13.18 -9.95
N GLY A 13 -4.86 -12.79 -11.13
CA GLY A 13 -4.29 -11.68 -11.89
C GLY A 13 -4.26 -10.39 -11.08
N VAL A 14 -3.15 -9.65 -11.21
CA VAL A 14 -3.00 -8.30 -10.68
C VAL A 14 -3.64 -7.34 -11.68
N ASN A 15 -4.56 -6.53 -11.19
CA ASN A 15 -5.27 -5.56 -12.00
C ASN A 15 -4.56 -4.19 -12.00
N THR A 16 -4.11 -3.77 -10.82
CA THR A 16 -3.34 -2.55 -10.58
C THR A 16 -2.60 -2.67 -9.24
N GLN A 17 -1.89 -1.63 -8.82
CA GLN A 17 -1.20 -1.57 -7.54
C GLN A 17 -1.51 -0.24 -6.83
N ALA A 18 -1.53 -0.28 -5.49
CA ALA A 18 -1.53 0.89 -4.63
C ALA A 18 -0.12 1.18 -4.09
N LEU A 19 0.19 2.44 -3.88
CA LEU A 19 1.45 2.90 -3.29
C LEU A 19 1.34 2.98 -1.76
N PHE A 20 2.49 3.09 -1.09
CA PHE A 20 2.50 3.29 0.36
C PHE A 20 1.89 4.67 0.69
N GLY A 21 0.88 4.69 1.56
CA GLY A 21 0.15 5.90 1.93
C GLY A 21 -1.03 6.24 1.02
N ASP A 22 -1.33 5.44 0.00
CA ASP A 22 -2.60 5.57 -0.74
C ASP A 22 -3.77 5.21 0.19
N ASP A 23 -4.76 6.09 0.25
CA ASP A 23 -5.98 5.85 1.02
C ASP A 23 -6.91 4.89 0.26
N VAL A 24 -7.57 4.00 1.01
CA VAL A 24 -8.53 3.03 0.48
C VAL A 24 -9.75 2.93 1.39
N LEU A 25 -10.90 2.63 0.78
CA LEU A 25 -12.10 2.20 1.49
C LEU A 25 -12.09 0.68 1.60
N VAL A 26 -12.29 0.16 2.82
CA VAL A 26 -12.37 -1.28 3.07
C VAL A 26 -13.83 -1.70 3.24
N PHE A 27 -14.29 -2.63 2.42
CA PHE A 27 -15.67 -3.15 2.46
C PHE A 27 -15.78 -4.50 3.19
N GLU A 28 -14.76 -5.36 3.06
CA GLU A 28 -14.65 -6.64 3.75
C GLU A 28 -13.19 -6.87 4.14
N ASP A 29 -12.94 -7.47 5.30
CA ASP A 29 -11.66 -8.05 5.71
C ASP A 29 -11.93 -9.46 6.26
N ARG A 30 -11.49 -10.48 5.53
CA ARG A 30 -11.75 -11.87 5.85
C ARG A 30 -10.68 -12.78 5.27
N GLU A 31 -10.31 -13.81 6.04
CA GLU A 31 -9.38 -14.87 5.59
C GLU A 31 -8.03 -14.32 5.05
N GLY A 32 -7.57 -13.20 5.62
CA GLY A 32 -6.29 -12.56 5.24
C GLY A 32 -6.37 -11.69 3.99
N TRP A 33 -7.57 -11.44 3.45
CA TRP A 33 -7.80 -10.58 2.30
C TRP A 33 -8.79 -9.48 2.64
N ALA A 34 -8.52 -8.29 2.10
CA ALA A 34 -9.43 -7.17 2.18
C ALA A 34 -10.00 -6.85 0.79
N TRP A 35 -11.31 -6.71 0.68
CA TRP A 35 -11.97 -6.17 -0.51
C TRP A 35 -12.06 -4.65 -0.37
N ILE A 36 -11.38 -3.93 -1.25
CA ILE A 36 -11.16 -2.49 -1.12
C ILE A 36 -11.51 -1.73 -2.39
N GLN A 37 -11.70 -0.42 -2.24
CA GLN A 37 -11.64 0.56 -3.32
C GLN A 37 -10.51 1.56 -3.06
N ALA A 38 -9.64 1.76 -4.03
CA ALA A 38 -8.63 2.82 -3.98
C ALA A 38 -9.30 4.18 -4.12
N GLU A 39 -9.02 5.13 -3.21
CA GLU A 39 -9.65 6.46 -3.27
C GLU A 39 -9.10 7.31 -4.42
N ARG A 40 -7.85 7.08 -4.81
CA ARG A 40 -7.13 7.86 -5.84
C ARG A 40 -7.76 7.75 -7.24
N ASP A 41 -8.17 6.56 -7.62
CA ASP A 41 -8.63 6.25 -8.99
C ASP A 41 -9.91 5.39 -9.03
N GLY A 42 -10.48 5.06 -7.88
CA GLY A 42 -11.72 4.31 -7.76
C GLY A 42 -11.58 2.82 -8.05
N TYR A 43 -10.38 2.29 -8.24
CA TYR A 43 -10.17 0.88 -8.60
C TYR A 43 -10.60 -0.06 -7.46
N VAL A 44 -11.31 -1.14 -7.80
CA VAL A 44 -11.84 -2.11 -6.84
C VAL A 44 -11.16 -3.46 -7.00
N GLY A 45 -10.80 -4.09 -5.88
CA GLY A 45 -10.27 -5.45 -5.89
C GLY A 45 -9.83 -5.92 -4.51
N TYR A 46 -9.03 -6.99 -4.50
CA TYR A 46 -8.58 -7.64 -3.29
C TYR A 46 -7.10 -7.35 -3.03
N VAL A 47 -6.77 -6.97 -1.79
CA VAL A 47 -5.40 -6.83 -1.31
C VAL A 47 -5.17 -7.78 -0.13
N ALA A 48 -3.93 -8.16 0.15
CA ALA A 48 -3.61 -8.85 1.40
C ALA A 48 -3.92 -7.91 2.58
N ALA A 49 -4.71 -8.36 3.55
CA ALA A 49 -5.12 -7.53 4.69
C ALA A 49 -3.92 -7.02 5.50
N SER A 50 -2.83 -7.79 5.56
CA SER A 50 -1.57 -7.40 6.22
C SER A 50 -0.84 -6.22 5.56
N MET A 51 -1.25 -5.79 4.38
CA MET A 51 -0.70 -4.60 3.70
C MET A 51 -1.44 -3.31 4.08
N LEU A 52 -2.56 -3.43 4.82
CA LEU A 52 -3.34 -2.30 5.28
C LEU A 52 -2.89 -1.88 6.69
N GLY A 53 -2.97 -0.58 6.96
CA GLY A 53 -2.75 0.01 8.27
C GLY A 53 -3.83 1.05 8.56
N GLY A 54 -4.00 1.39 9.85
CA GLY A 54 -4.89 2.47 10.26
C GLY A 54 -4.43 3.83 9.71
N ARG A 55 -5.39 4.70 9.39
CA ARG A 55 -5.11 6.08 8.97
C ARG A 55 -4.96 6.97 10.20
N ASP A 56 -3.86 6.81 10.92
CA ASP A 56 -3.63 7.52 12.20
C ASP A 56 -3.30 9.00 11.98
N HIS A 57 -2.67 9.34 10.85
CA HIS A 57 -2.21 10.68 10.53
C HIS A 57 -2.37 11.02 9.05
N ALA A 58 -2.59 12.30 8.74
CA ALA A 58 -2.55 12.79 7.36
C ALA A 58 -1.11 12.79 6.83
N SER A 59 -0.93 12.41 5.57
CA SER A 59 0.37 12.51 4.91
C SER A 59 0.83 13.98 4.83
N THR A 60 2.10 14.23 5.16
CA THR A 60 2.69 15.57 5.15
C THR A 60 3.65 15.81 4.00
N HIS A 61 4.12 14.75 3.33
CA HIS A 61 5.16 14.80 2.30
C HIS A 61 4.84 13.80 1.18
N ILE A 62 5.38 14.06 -0.01
CA ILE A 62 5.30 13.17 -1.16
C ILE A 62 6.71 12.86 -1.68
N VAL A 63 6.95 11.62 -2.08
CA VAL A 63 8.17 11.23 -2.79
C VAL A 63 8.01 11.57 -4.26
N SER A 64 8.82 12.50 -4.78
CA SER A 64 8.77 12.99 -6.17
C SER A 64 9.76 12.33 -7.12
N VAL A 65 10.50 11.33 -6.64
CA VAL A 65 11.45 10.53 -7.42
C VAL A 65 10.94 9.09 -7.56
N PRO A 66 11.35 8.32 -8.60
CA PRO A 66 10.82 6.98 -8.83
C PRO A 66 11.06 5.97 -7.68
N ARG A 67 12.10 6.20 -6.88
CA ARG A 67 12.42 5.36 -5.72
C ARG A 67 13.27 6.11 -4.72
N THR A 68 13.03 5.86 -3.44
CA THR A 68 13.91 6.28 -2.34
C THR A 68 13.98 5.23 -1.24
N PHE A 69 15.00 5.33 -0.38
CA PHE A 69 15.15 4.48 0.81
C PHE A 69 14.53 5.14 2.03
N LEU A 70 13.97 4.31 2.91
CA LEU A 70 13.51 4.71 4.23
C LEU A 70 14.62 4.45 5.25
N TYR A 71 14.91 5.45 6.07
CA TYR A 71 15.89 5.38 7.15
C TYR A 71 15.17 5.55 8.50
N PRO A 72 15.65 4.92 9.59
CA PRO A 72 15.00 5.00 10.90
C PRO A 72 15.13 6.37 11.58
N GLY A 73 15.91 7.28 11.00
CA GLY A 73 16.10 8.64 11.48
C GLY A 73 16.71 9.54 10.39
N PRO A 74 16.93 10.83 10.70
CA PRO A 74 17.37 11.83 9.74
C PRO A 74 18.89 11.78 9.47
N ASP A 75 19.43 10.59 9.21
CA ASP A 75 20.84 10.38 8.83
C ASP A 75 20.94 9.26 7.78
N LEU A 76 21.55 9.56 6.63
CA LEU A 76 21.71 8.63 5.51
C LEU A 76 22.72 7.50 5.80
N ARG A 77 23.46 7.58 6.92
CA ARG A 77 24.40 6.53 7.35
C ARG A 77 23.71 5.42 8.15
N PHE A 78 22.46 5.60 8.56
CA PHE A 78 21.71 4.53 9.20
C PHE A 78 21.44 3.37 8.23
N PRO A 79 21.27 2.14 8.74
CA PRO A 79 20.85 1.02 7.91
C PRO A 79 19.50 1.33 7.26
N ILE A 80 19.33 0.87 6.02
CA ILE A 80 18.07 0.98 5.28
C ILE A 80 17.00 0.17 6.00
N ALA A 81 15.90 0.82 6.37
CA ALA A 81 14.75 0.20 7.04
C ALA A 81 13.67 -0.24 6.03
N GLY A 82 13.68 0.33 4.83
CA GLY A 82 12.72 0.01 3.77
C GLY A 82 12.96 0.84 2.51
N GLN A 83 12.01 0.79 1.59
CA GLN A 83 12.02 1.59 0.37
C GLN A 83 10.61 2.01 -0.03
N LEU A 84 10.51 3.15 -0.70
CA LEU A 84 9.27 3.66 -1.29
C LEU A 84 9.46 3.78 -2.79
N SER A 85 8.53 3.19 -3.55
CA SER A 85 8.43 3.23 -5.01
C SER A 85 7.03 2.87 -5.46
#